data_AF-A0A844HXZ7-F1
#
_entry.id   AF-A0A844HXZ7-F1
#
_cell.length_a   1.000
_cell.length_b   1.000
_cell.length_c   1.000
_cell.angle_alpha   90.00
_cell.angle_beta   90.00
_cell.angle_gamma   90.00
#
_symmetry.space_group_name_H-M   'P 1'
#
loop_
_entity.id
_entity.type
_entity.pdbx_description
1 polymer ?
#
loop_
_entity_poly.entity_id
_entity_poly.type
_entity_poly.pdbx_seq_one_letter_code
_entity_poly.pdbx_strand_id
1 'polypeptide(L)'
;MRTAVEARNVTDTRATQADAAATTGRVLVLLDGSKMSYAALQAAAEIAANTGADVLGVFVEELNQLRSAGYGFAREVGASSGISRPFTAGEVEQRMQRLANEARRALAGAVAPYGGRHTLSVARGHVIDEVLALAGPQDLLVMGRVGWSSAPGARLGSTAKGLVRRSRGRVLLWCEGRAEPLGRVVVFLNDHQEANGRAVQAAAEVIRHSHRPVTLMLGADSAIPSDDLKGVVQDLGIQESELRVRSLPSTDPVVVAGILRQERAVQLVLSRDCTLLQEPGAEQLLVALNLPVTVTP
;
A
#
# COMPACT_ATOMS: atom_id res chain seq x y z
N MET A 1 -0.16 41.43 -1.12
CA MET A 1 -1.62 41.32 -1.03
C MET A 1 -1.98 39.88 -1.38
N ARG A 2 -2.11 39.02 -0.36
CA ARG A 2 -2.28 37.56 -0.49
C ARG A 2 -3.78 37.25 -0.41
N THR A 3 -4.33 36.60 -1.43
CA THR A 3 -5.71 36.11 -1.43
C THR A 3 -5.68 34.62 -1.16
N ALA A 4 -6.20 34.20 -0.01
CA ALA A 4 -6.38 32.80 0.36
C ALA A 4 -7.60 32.24 -0.38
N VAL A 5 -7.47 31.04 -0.94
CA VAL A 5 -8.56 30.30 -1.58
C VAL A 5 -9.07 29.27 -0.57
N GLU A 6 -10.35 29.38 -0.22
CA GLU A 6 -11.06 28.53 0.74
C GLU A 6 -11.27 27.10 0.20
N ALA A 7 -10.92 26.11 1.02
CA ALA A 7 -11.33 24.73 0.86
C ALA A 7 -12.81 24.59 1.26
N ARG A 8 -13.67 24.17 0.34
CA ARG A 8 -15.08 23.86 0.62
C ARG A 8 -15.22 22.43 1.15
N ASN A 9 -15.27 22.30 2.47
CA ASN A 9 -15.76 21.10 3.14
C ASN A 9 -17.29 21.14 3.20
N VAL A 10 -17.96 20.17 2.59
CA VAL A 10 -19.38 19.90 2.84
C VAL A 10 -19.42 18.78 3.88
N THR A 11 -19.66 19.14 5.13
CA THR A 11 -19.74 18.23 6.28
C THR A 11 -21.21 18.04 6.63
N ASP A 12 -21.77 16.87 6.35
CA ASP A 12 -23.04 16.49 6.94
C ASP A 12 -22.80 16.03 8.38
N THR A 13 -23.48 16.70 9.31
CA THR A 13 -23.16 16.72 10.74
C THR A 13 -24.15 15.84 11.49
N ARG A 14 -23.69 14.71 12.01
CA ARG A 14 -24.17 14.16 13.28
C ARG A 14 -23.00 13.61 14.08
N ALA A 15 -22.39 14.51 14.86
CA ALA A 15 -21.52 14.16 15.96
C ALA A 15 -22.37 13.99 17.23
N THR A 16 -22.34 12.81 17.84
CA THR A 16 -22.43 12.71 19.31
C THR A 16 -21.68 11.47 19.79
N GLN A 17 -20.56 11.73 20.46
CA GLN A 17 -19.86 10.93 21.48
C GLN A 17 -19.98 9.40 21.44
N ALA A 18 -18.88 8.75 21.07
CA ALA A 18 -18.50 7.45 21.62
C ALA A 18 -16.96 7.41 21.71
N ASP A 19 -16.50 7.42 22.96
CA ASP A 19 -15.24 6.95 23.53
C ASP A 19 -13.89 7.13 22.81
N ALA A 20 -12.92 7.56 23.64
CA ALA A 20 -11.50 7.30 23.47
C ALA A 20 -11.17 5.79 23.59
N ALA A 21 -11.84 4.96 22.79
CA ALA A 21 -11.38 3.63 22.44
C ALA A 21 -10.15 3.82 21.55
N ALA A 22 -9.08 3.06 21.80
CA ALA A 22 -7.85 3.06 21.01
C ALA A 22 -8.18 3.24 19.52
N THR A 23 -7.78 4.37 18.93
CA THR A 23 -8.22 4.75 17.59
C THR A 23 -7.77 3.67 16.60
N THR A 24 -8.68 2.78 16.23
CA THR A 24 -8.46 1.79 15.18
C THR A 24 -8.00 2.55 13.94
N GLY A 25 -6.81 2.20 13.43
CA GLY A 25 -6.26 2.83 12.24
C GLY A 25 -7.19 2.70 11.05
N ARG A 26 -7.20 3.69 10.15
CA ARG A 26 -8.00 3.68 8.93
C ARG A 26 -7.24 2.95 7.82
N VAL A 27 -7.98 2.46 6.83
CA VAL A 27 -7.40 1.97 5.58
C VAL A 27 -7.43 3.10 4.56
N LEU A 28 -6.27 3.65 4.24
CA LEU A 28 -6.12 4.69 3.22
C LEU A 28 -5.83 4.03 1.88
N VAL A 29 -6.48 4.49 0.81
CA VAL A 29 -6.20 4.00 -0.54
C VAL A 29 -5.93 5.16 -1.50
N LEU A 30 -4.79 5.11 -2.18
CA LEU A 30 -4.46 6.09 -3.22
C LEU A 30 -5.13 5.72 -4.55
N LEU A 31 -5.94 6.63 -5.06
CA LEU A 31 -6.70 6.48 -6.31
C LEU A 31 -6.13 7.43 -7.36
N ASP A 32 -5.61 6.89 -8.47
CA ASP A 32 -5.06 7.66 -9.60
C ASP A 32 -5.81 7.42 -10.91
N GLY A 33 -6.91 6.65 -10.87
CA GLY A 33 -7.70 6.26 -12.04
C GLY A 33 -7.12 5.10 -12.83
N SER A 34 -5.97 4.54 -12.42
CA SER A 34 -5.42 3.34 -13.05
C SER A 34 -6.16 2.07 -12.62
N LYS A 35 -6.15 1.04 -13.47
CA LYS A 35 -6.69 -0.29 -13.15
C LYS A 35 -6.11 -0.82 -11.83
N MET A 36 -4.81 -0.64 -11.61
CA MET A 36 -4.13 -1.14 -10.41
C MET A 36 -4.56 -0.39 -9.15
N SER A 37 -4.83 0.92 -9.23
CA SER A 37 -5.39 1.67 -8.09
C SER A 37 -6.78 1.18 -7.68
N TYR A 38 -7.62 0.81 -8.65
CA TYR A 38 -8.94 0.24 -8.35
C TYR A 38 -8.87 -1.22 -7.90
N ALA A 39 -7.90 -2.02 -8.36
CA ALA A 39 -7.65 -3.33 -7.79
C ALA A 39 -7.19 -3.22 -6.32
N ALA A 40 -6.33 -2.24 -6.01
CA ALA A 40 -5.91 -1.93 -4.65
C ALA A 40 -7.08 -1.44 -3.78
N LEU A 41 -8.04 -0.71 -4.35
CA LEU A 41 -9.28 -0.32 -3.66
C LEU A 41 -10.15 -1.51 -3.25
N GLN A 42 -10.30 -2.52 -4.11
CA GLN A 42 -11.04 -3.72 -3.74
C GLN A 42 -10.40 -4.43 -2.55
N ALA A 43 -9.07 -4.59 -2.58
CA ALA A 43 -8.32 -5.16 -1.47
C ALA A 43 -8.43 -4.31 -0.19
N ALA A 44 -8.37 -2.99 -0.32
CA ALA A 44 -8.53 -2.07 0.81
C ALA A 44 -9.92 -2.20 1.46
N ALA A 45 -10.98 -2.33 0.66
CA ALA A 45 -12.34 -2.52 1.16
C ALA A 45 -12.50 -3.87 1.90
N GLU A 46 -11.92 -4.94 1.36
CA GLU A 46 -11.91 -6.27 2.01
C GLU A 46 -11.13 -6.25 3.33
N ILE A 47 -9.94 -5.64 3.34
CA ILE A 47 -9.13 -5.48 4.57
C ILE A 47 -9.90 -4.66 5.61
N ALA A 48 -10.52 -3.56 5.20
CA ALA A 48 -11.30 -2.71 6.08
C ALA A 48 -12.52 -3.45 6.67
N ALA A 49 -13.23 -4.24 5.86
CA ALA A 49 -14.34 -5.07 6.32
C ALA A 49 -13.90 -6.09 7.38
N ASN A 50 -12.76 -6.74 7.16
CA ASN A 50 -12.20 -7.73 8.08
C ASN A 50 -11.67 -7.09 9.38
N THR A 51 -11.18 -5.86 9.32
CA THR A 51 -10.58 -5.15 10.48
C THR A 51 -11.57 -4.23 11.20
N GLY A 52 -12.75 -4.01 10.64
CA GLY A 52 -13.71 -3.01 11.12
C GLY A 52 -13.22 -1.56 10.95
N ALA A 53 -12.21 -1.33 10.10
CA ALA A 53 -11.63 -0.02 9.87
C ALA A 53 -12.44 0.81 8.86
N ASP A 54 -12.35 2.14 8.95
CA ASP A 54 -12.93 3.03 7.95
C ASP A 54 -12.01 3.11 6.72
N VAL A 55 -12.60 3.28 5.52
CA VAL A 55 -11.85 3.46 4.28
C VAL A 55 -11.76 4.94 3.91
N LEU A 56 -10.52 5.46 3.79
CA LEU A 56 -10.26 6.79 3.25
C LEU A 56 -9.67 6.68 1.85
N GLY A 57 -10.47 6.97 0.82
CA GLY A 57 -9.95 7.18 -0.52
C GLY A 57 -9.22 8.52 -0.61
N VAL A 58 -8.05 8.54 -1.24
CA VAL A 58 -7.27 9.75 -1.48
C VAL A 58 -7.08 9.91 -2.98
N PHE A 59 -7.59 11.01 -3.53
CA PHE A 59 -7.33 11.44 -4.90
C PHE A 59 -6.56 12.75 -4.85
N VAL A 60 -5.41 12.81 -5.55
CA VAL A 60 -4.58 14.03 -5.58
C VAL A 60 -4.56 14.63 -6.97
N GLU A 61 -5.00 15.87 -7.07
CA GLU A 61 -4.80 16.73 -8.24
C GLU A 61 -3.32 17.17 -8.27
N GLU A 62 -2.50 16.43 -9.01
CA GLU A 62 -1.05 16.67 -9.04
C GLU A 62 -0.70 18.02 -9.66
N LEU A 63 -0.11 18.89 -8.85
CA LEU A 63 0.19 20.27 -9.20
C LEU A 63 1.12 20.39 -10.41
N ASN A 64 2.05 19.44 -10.58
CA ASN A 64 2.95 19.46 -11.72
C ASN A 64 2.25 19.18 -13.06
N GLN A 65 1.10 18.49 -13.08
CA GLN A 65 0.31 18.32 -14.30
C GLN A 65 -0.34 19.65 -14.71
N LEU A 66 -0.94 20.36 -13.75
CA LEU A 66 -1.54 21.67 -13.99
C LEU A 66 -0.50 22.72 -14.41
N ARG A 67 0.66 22.73 -13.72
CA ARG A 67 1.79 23.61 -14.10
C ARG A 67 2.28 23.33 -15.51
N SER A 68 2.42 22.06 -15.88
CA SER A 68 2.86 21.67 -17.23
C SER A 68 1.87 22.14 -18.30
N ALA A 69 0.57 22.09 -18.01
CA ALA A 69 -0.48 22.57 -18.90
C ALA A 69 -0.53 24.11 -19.06
N GLY A 70 0.19 24.85 -18.21
CA GLY A 70 0.38 26.28 -18.33
C GLY A 70 1.40 26.70 -19.41
N TYR A 71 2.22 25.77 -19.91
CA TYR A 71 3.18 26.07 -20.97
C TYR A 71 2.54 25.94 -22.35
N GLY A 72 2.58 27.00 -23.16
CA GLY A 72 1.97 27.02 -24.50
C GLY A 72 2.56 26.02 -25.50
N PHE A 73 3.72 25.45 -25.21
CA PHE A 73 4.36 24.38 -26.01
C PHE A 73 4.04 22.97 -25.49
N ALA A 74 3.36 22.83 -24.35
CA ALA A 74 3.07 21.53 -23.77
C ALA A 74 2.07 20.75 -24.65
N ARG A 75 2.40 19.48 -24.86
CA ARG A 75 1.56 18.55 -25.63
C ARG A 75 1.42 17.26 -24.85
N GLU A 76 0.25 16.63 -24.94
CA GLU A 76 0.04 15.27 -24.48
C GLU A 76 0.02 14.30 -25.65
N VAL A 77 0.60 13.12 -25.44
CA VAL A 77 0.60 12.03 -26.42
C VAL A 77 -0.25 10.89 -25.86
N GLY A 78 -1.30 10.51 -26.59
CA GLY A 78 -2.17 9.43 -26.16
C GLY A 78 -1.44 8.09 -26.19
N ALA A 79 -1.37 7.40 -25.04
CA ALA A 79 -0.58 6.18 -24.88
C ALA A 79 -0.95 5.04 -25.86
N SER A 80 -2.23 4.91 -26.21
CA SER A 80 -2.72 3.92 -27.19
C SER A 80 -2.81 4.45 -28.62
N SER A 81 -3.15 5.74 -28.78
CA SER A 81 -3.38 6.34 -30.09
C SER A 81 -2.12 6.89 -30.77
N GLY A 82 -1.07 7.20 -30.00
CA GLY A 82 0.10 7.95 -30.48
C GLY A 82 -0.17 9.41 -30.87
N ILE A 83 -1.43 9.87 -30.82
CA ILE A 83 -1.82 11.22 -31.24
C ILE A 83 -1.29 12.26 -30.25
N SER A 84 -0.63 13.29 -30.81
CA SER A 84 -0.13 14.46 -30.07
C SER A 84 -1.10 15.64 -30.18
N ARG A 85 -1.59 16.14 -29.04
CA ARG A 85 -2.52 17.27 -28.96
C ARG A 85 -2.07 18.32 -27.92
N PRO A 86 -2.56 19.56 -28.01
CA PRO A 86 -2.27 20.59 -27.00
C PRO A 86 -2.62 20.08 -25.60
N PHE A 87 -1.78 20.41 -24.62
CA PHE A 87 -2.01 20.07 -23.22
C PHE A 87 -2.48 21.31 -22.47
N THR A 88 -3.79 21.54 -22.44
CA THR A 88 -4.37 22.79 -21.91
C THR A 88 -4.85 22.64 -20.47
N ALA A 89 -4.71 23.69 -19.66
CA ALA A 89 -5.12 23.66 -18.25
C ALA A 89 -6.60 23.30 -18.06
N GLY A 90 -7.50 23.88 -18.87
CA GLY A 90 -8.94 23.61 -18.78
C GLY A 90 -9.29 22.14 -19.05
N GLU A 91 -8.66 21.50 -20.03
CA GLU A 91 -8.88 20.06 -20.30
C GLU A 91 -8.34 19.18 -19.17
N VAL A 92 -7.20 19.56 -18.57
CA VAL A 92 -6.61 18.84 -17.43
C VAL A 92 -7.50 18.95 -16.19
N GLU A 93 -8.00 20.14 -15.86
CA GLU A 93 -8.91 20.34 -14.73
C GLU A 93 -10.22 19.56 -14.90
N GLN A 94 -10.82 19.61 -16.10
CA GLN A 94 -12.01 18.81 -16.39
C GLN A 94 -11.74 17.31 -16.29
N ARG A 95 -10.55 16.84 -16.71
CA ARG A 95 -10.14 15.44 -16.57
C ARG A 95 -9.97 15.05 -15.10
N MET A 96 -9.31 15.87 -14.30
CA MET A 96 -9.15 15.65 -12.86
C MET A 96 -10.51 15.59 -12.16
N GLN A 97 -11.43 16.50 -12.48
CA GLN A 97 -12.78 16.50 -11.91
C GLN A 97 -13.56 15.21 -12.27
N ARG A 98 -13.42 14.72 -13.51
CA ARG A 98 -14.02 13.44 -13.91
C ARG A 98 -13.42 12.27 -13.14
N LEU A 99 -12.10 12.21 -13.01
CA LEU A 99 -11.40 11.17 -12.25
C LEU A 99 -11.76 11.19 -10.77
N ALA A 100 -11.89 12.35 -10.14
CA ALA A 100 -12.33 12.47 -8.75
C ALA A 100 -13.76 11.95 -8.56
N ASN A 101 -14.67 12.25 -9.49
CA ASN A 101 -16.05 11.75 -9.45
C ASN A 101 -16.12 10.24 -9.73
N GLU A 102 -15.22 9.70 -10.55
CA GLU A 102 -15.08 8.27 -10.77
C GLU A 102 -14.53 7.57 -9.52
N ALA A 103 -13.47 8.09 -8.93
CA ALA A 103 -12.90 7.61 -7.68
C ALA A 103 -13.94 7.59 -6.55
N ARG A 104 -14.80 8.62 -6.45
CA ARG A 104 -15.90 8.66 -5.47
C ARG A 104 -16.88 7.50 -5.65
N ARG A 105 -17.31 7.26 -6.90
CA ARG A 105 -18.24 6.17 -7.22
C ARG A 105 -17.61 4.80 -7.02
N ALA A 106 -16.35 4.64 -7.43
CA ALA A 106 -15.60 3.40 -7.24
C ALA A 106 -15.43 3.09 -5.75
N LEU A 107 -15.06 4.08 -4.93
CA LEU A 107 -14.92 3.93 -3.48
C LEU A 107 -16.23 3.48 -2.84
N ALA A 108 -17.32 4.19 -3.12
CA ALA A 108 -18.64 3.84 -2.59
C ALA A 108 -19.05 2.41 -3.02
N GLY A 109 -18.83 2.07 -4.29
CA GLY A 109 -19.15 0.74 -4.83
C GLY A 109 -18.31 -0.39 -4.24
N ALA A 110 -17.02 -0.15 -3.95
CA ALA A 110 -16.13 -1.15 -3.35
C ALA A 110 -16.48 -1.44 -1.88
N VAL A 111 -16.91 -0.41 -1.14
CA VAL A 111 -17.21 -0.53 0.29
C VAL A 111 -18.66 -0.98 0.57
N ALA A 112 -19.59 -0.66 -0.34
CA ALA A 112 -21.01 -0.97 -0.18
C ALA A 112 -21.35 -2.44 0.17
N PRO A 113 -20.72 -3.47 -0.45
CA PRO A 113 -21.00 -4.88 -0.11
C PRO A 113 -20.74 -5.24 1.36
N TYR A 114 -19.88 -4.47 2.04
CA TYR A 114 -19.46 -4.73 3.41
C TYR A 114 -20.16 -3.81 4.44
N GLY A 115 -20.93 -2.82 3.98
CA GLY A 115 -21.58 -1.85 4.88
C GLY A 115 -20.61 -0.94 5.65
N GLY A 116 -19.35 -0.83 5.21
CA GLY A 116 -18.32 -0.04 5.88
C GLY A 116 -18.45 1.46 5.71
N ARG A 117 -17.88 2.24 6.63
CA ARG A 117 -17.78 3.70 6.48
C ARG A 117 -16.67 4.05 5.50
N HIS A 118 -16.92 5.03 4.65
CA HIS A 118 -15.94 5.50 3.69
C HIS A 118 -16.00 7.02 3.50
N THR A 119 -14.88 7.61 3.09
CA THR A 119 -14.81 9.02 2.72
C THR A 119 -13.79 9.19 1.60
N LEU A 120 -14.04 10.10 0.66
CA LEU A 120 -13.06 10.51 -0.35
C LEU A 120 -12.47 11.87 0.01
N SER A 121 -11.15 11.93 0.21
CA SER A 121 -10.39 13.18 0.26
C SER A 121 -9.85 13.53 -1.12
N VAL A 122 -10.17 14.72 -1.60
CA VAL A 122 -9.60 15.29 -2.82
C VAL A 122 -8.65 16.41 -2.42
N ALA A 123 -7.35 16.18 -2.61
CA ALA A 123 -6.30 17.14 -2.31
C ALA A 123 -5.69 17.68 -3.60
N ARG A 124 -5.05 18.86 -3.53
CA ARG A 124 -4.32 19.46 -4.65
C ARG A 124 -2.92 19.82 -4.19
N GLY A 125 -1.91 19.21 -4.82
CA GLY A 125 -0.53 19.34 -4.35
C GLY A 125 0.39 18.30 -4.97
N HIS A 126 1.47 17.97 -4.27
CA HIS A 126 2.37 16.87 -4.64
C HIS A 126 1.89 15.57 -4.00
N VAL A 127 1.64 14.52 -4.80
CA VAL A 127 0.98 13.28 -4.33
C VAL A 127 1.56 12.73 -3.04
N ILE A 128 2.90 12.63 -2.94
CA ILE A 128 3.54 12.05 -1.76
C ILE A 128 3.27 12.90 -0.52
N ASP A 129 3.38 14.22 -0.62
CA ASP A 129 3.26 15.09 0.54
C ASP A 129 1.81 15.16 1.04
N GLU A 130 0.83 15.24 0.14
CA GLU A 130 -0.60 15.23 0.49
C GLU A 130 -1.02 13.91 1.14
N VAL A 131 -0.54 12.77 0.61
CA VAL A 131 -0.84 11.45 1.19
C VAL A 131 -0.20 11.29 2.57
N LEU A 132 1.06 11.73 2.74
CA LEU A 132 1.74 11.67 4.04
C LEU A 132 1.11 12.60 5.08
N ALA A 133 0.53 13.72 4.67
CA ALA A 133 -0.21 14.61 5.57
C ALA A 133 -1.50 13.98 6.09
N LEU A 134 -2.13 13.09 5.31
CA LEU A 134 -3.36 12.39 5.68
C LEU A 134 -3.10 11.08 6.44
N ALA A 135 -1.96 10.42 6.22
CA ALA A 135 -1.62 9.13 6.78
C ALA A 135 -1.04 9.22 8.20
N GLY A 136 -1.75 8.65 9.17
CA GLY A 136 -1.31 8.52 10.55
C GLY A 136 -0.44 7.28 10.81
N PRO A 137 0.20 7.17 11.99
CA PRO A 137 1.03 6.01 12.37
C PRO A 137 0.26 4.68 12.47
N GLN A 138 -1.03 4.73 12.80
CA GLN A 138 -1.89 3.54 12.91
C GLN A 138 -2.53 3.13 11.59
N ASP A 139 -2.49 4.01 10.59
CA ASP A 139 -3.17 3.79 9.31
C ASP A 139 -2.43 2.73 8.46
N LEU A 140 -3.20 2.01 7.66
CA LEU A 140 -2.70 1.16 6.57
C LEU A 140 -2.89 1.88 5.24
N LEU A 141 -1.79 2.24 4.58
CA LEU A 141 -1.81 2.83 3.25
C LEU A 141 -1.72 1.74 2.18
N VAL A 142 -2.81 1.53 1.44
CA VAL A 142 -2.91 0.56 0.35
C VAL A 142 -2.74 1.28 -0.99
N MET A 143 -1.88 0.75 -1.84
CA MET A 143 -1.68 1.30 -3.18
C MET A 143 -1.24 0.24 -4.17
N GLY A 144 -1.55 0.46 -5.44
CA GLY A 144 -1.02 -0.35 -6.53
C GLY A 144 0.50 -0.25 -6.64
N ARG A 145 1.16 -1.36 -7.00
CA ARG A 145 2.61 -1.39 -7.25
C ARG A 145 3.05 -0.57 -8.47
N VAL A 146 2.19 -0.51 -9.48
CA VAL A 146 2.39 0.27 -10.71
C VAL A 146 1.22 1.22 -10.90
N GLY A 147 1.51 2.48 -11.24
CA GLY A 147 0.50 3.46 -11.63
C GLY A 147 0.18 3.39 -13.13
N TRP A 148 -0.61 4.35 -13.60
CA TRP A 148 -1.04 4.47 -15.01
C TRP A 148 0.09 4.48 -16.06
N SER A 149 1.34 4.79 -15.67
CA SER A 149 2.47 5.03 -16.57
C SER A 149 3.41 3.82 -16.75
N SER A 150 3.04 2.61 -16.35
CA SER A 150 3.96 1.46 -16.33
C SER A 150 3.30 0.17 -16.81
N ALA A 151 4.01 -0.56 -17.69
CA ALA A 151 3.58 -1.86 -18.19
C ALA A 151 3.53 -2.92 -17.07
N PRO A 152 2.76 -4.01 -17.22
CA PRO A 152 2.80 -5.14 -16.30
C PRO A 152 4.23 -5.68 -16.14
N GLY A 153 4.74 -5.75 -14.91
CA GLY A 153 6.14 -6.13 -14.62
C GLY A 153 7.15 -4.97 -14.64
N ALA A 154 6.72 -3.74 -14.85
CA ALA A 154 7.59 -2.56 -14.83
C ALA A 154 7.78 -1.97 -13.41
N ARG A 155 8.84 -1.18 -13.29
CA ARG A 155 9.39 -0.54 -12.09
C ARG A 155 8.35 -0.05 -11.08
N LEU A 156 8.67 -0.16 -9.78
CA LEU A 156 7.90 0.48 -8.72
C LEU A 156 7.71 1.97 -9.04
N GLY A 157 6.46 2.44 -9.03
CA GLY A 157 6.16 3.86 -9.29
C GLY A 157 6.87 4.79 -8.31
N SER A 158 7.25 6.00 -8.73
CA SER A 158 7.93 6.99 -7.88
C SER A 158 7.11 7.33 -6.62
N THR A 159 5.79 7.39 -6.74
CA THR A 159 4.86 7.58 -5.62
C THR A 159 4.95 6.43 -4.62
N ALA A 160 4.94 5.18 -5.09
CA ALA A 160 5.06 4.00 -4.23
C ALA A 160 6.42 3.96 -3.53
N LYS A 161 7.51 4.25 -4.25
CA LYS A 161 8.85 4.37 -3.68
C LYS A 161 8.91 5.45 -2.58
N GLY A 162 8.34 6.62 -2.83
CA GLY A 162 8.31 7.73 -1.88
C GLY A 162 7.55 7.39 -0.60
N LEU A 163 6.37 6.78 -0.73
CA LEU A 163 5.50 6.42 0.39
C LEU A 163 6.05 5.26 1.21
N VAL A 164 6.62 4.23 0.56
CA VAL A 164 7.31 3.12 1.23
C VAL A 164 8.44 3.63 2.11
N ARG A 165 9.16 4.69 1.71
CA ARG A 165 10.28 5.24 2.48
C ARG A 165 9.88 6.24 3.57
N ARG A 166 8.77 6.97 3.39
CA ARG A 166 8.43 8.14 4.23
C ARG A 166 7.19 7.97 5.11
N SER A 167 6.33 6.99 4.84
CA SER A 167 5.07 6.80 5.59
C SER A 167 5.34 6.54 7.07
N ARG A 168 4.53 7.08 7.98
CA ARG A 168 4.65 6.77 9.42
C ARG A 168 3.95 5.48 9.79
N GLY A 169 2.94 5.08 9.01
CA GLY A 169 2.19 3.85 9.18
C GLY A 169 2.66 2.73 8.25
N ARG A 170 1.82 1.70 8.14
CA ARG A 170 2.06 0.54 7.29
C ARG A 170 1.73 0.87 5.84
N VAL A 171 2.47 0.30 4.90
CA VAL A 171 2.22 0.45 3.46
C VAL A 171 2.04 -0.92 2.83
N LEU A 172 0.88 -1.17 2.24
CA LEU A 172 0.59 -2.35 1.44
C LEU A 172 0.72 -2.01 -0.05
N LEU A 173 1.78 -2.53 -0.65
CA LEU A 173 1.97 -2.54 -2.10
C LEU A 173 1.17 -3.69 -2.69
N TRP A 174 -0.02 -3.39 -3.21
CA TRP A 174 -0.91 -4.36 -3.82
C TRP A 174 -0.52 -4.71 -5.25
N CYS A 175 -0.66 -5.99 -5.59
CA CYS A 175 -0.77 -6.48 -6.96
C CYS A 175 -1.76 -7.63 -7.02
N GLU A 176 -2.40 -7.80 -8.18
CA GLU A 176 -3.18 -9.00 -8.48
C GLU A 176 -2.25 -10.24 -8.43
N GLY A 177 -2.39 -11.02 -7.36
CA GLY A 177 -1.66 -12.27 -7.17
C GLY A 177 -2.31 -13.43 -7.92
N ARG A 178 -1.55 -14.51 -8.10
CA ARG A 178 -2.13 -15.80 -8.53
C ARG A 178 -2.88 -16.43 -7.35
N ALA A 179 -4.00 -17.08 -7.64
CA ALA A 179 -4.70 -17.89 -6.64
C ALA A 179 -3.79 -19.06 -6.23
N GLU A 180 -3.21 -18.98 -5.03
CA GLU A 180 -2.38 -20.03 -4.43
C GLU A 180 -3.06 -20.53 -3.16
N PRO A 181 -3.84 -21.64 -3.24
CA PRO A 181 -4.58 -22.21 -2.11
C PRO A 181 -3.67 -22.64 -0.95
N LEU A 182 -2.46 -23.10 -1.26
CA LEU A 182 -1.44 -23.53 -0.28
C LEU A 182 -0.39 -22.43 -0.01
N GLY A 183 -0.73 -21.18 -0.35
CA GLY A 183 0.20 -20.07 -0.27
C GLY A 183 0.45 -19.59 1.16
N ARG A 184 1.69 -19.18 1.44
CA ARG A 184 2.18 -18.78 2.77
C ARG A 184 2.34 -17.27 2.90
N VAL A 185 2.11 -16.74 4.09
CA VAL A 185 2.54 -15.38 4.45
C VAL A 185 3.99 -15.47 4.91
N VAL A 186 4.88 -14.71 4.27
CA VAL A 186 6.30 -14.69 4.62
C VAL A 186 6.60 -13.43 5.41
N VAL A 187 7.26 -13.57 6.55
CA VAL A 187 7.71 -12.45 7.39
C VAL A 187 9.23 -12.42 7.39
N PHE A 188 9.82 -11.33 6.91
CA PHE A 188 11.26 -11.13 7.00
C PHE A 188 11.62 -10.48 8.33
N LEU A 189 12.48 -11.13 9.10
CA LEU A 189 12.93 -10.67 10.40
C LEU A 189 14.37 -10.17 10.30
N ASN A 190 14.63 -9.04 10.94
CA ASN A 190 15.92 -8.37 11.03
C ASN A 190 16.55 -8.59 12.41
N ASP A 191 17.68 -7.95 12.67
CA ASP A 191 18.31 -7.95 14.00
C ASP A 191 17.66 -6.95 15.00
N HIS A 192 16.56 -6.30 14.60
CA HIS A 192 15.84 -5.30 15.41
C HIS A 192 14.52 -5.85 15.97
N GLN A 193 14.49 -6.13 17.28
CA GLN A 193 13.34 -6.76 17.94
C GLN A 193 12.03 -5.96 17.82
N GLU A 194 12.06 -4.63 18.00
CA GLU A 194 10.84 -3.82 17.88
C GLU A 194 10.27 -3.80 16.46
N ALA A 195 11.15 -3.71 15.45
CA ALA A 195 10.76 -3.74 14.04
C ALA A 195 10.16 -5.11 13.66
N ASN A 196 10.75 -6.18 14.19
CA ASN A 196 10.24 -7.55 14.04
C ASN A 196 8.88 -7.71 14.69
N GLY A 197 8.68 -7.18 15.90
CA GLY A 197 7.38 -7.20 16.59
C GLY A 197 6.29 -6.54 15.75
N ARG A 198 6.56 -5.38 15.13
CA ARG A 198 5.62 -4.72 14.22
C ARG A 198 5.33 -5.55 12.96
N ALA A 199 6.35 -6.19 12.38
CA ALA A 199 6.18 -7.06 11.21
C ALA A 199 5.35 -8.31 11.55
N VAL A 200 5.60 -8.93 12.70
CA VAL A 200 4.83 -10.08 13.22
C VAL A 200 3.38 -9.68 13.49
N GLN A 201 3.12 -8.53 14.13
CA GLN A 201 1.75 -8.05 14.34
C GLN A 201 1.02 -7.78 13.02
N ALA A 202 1.69 -7.17 12.03
CA ALA A 202 1.10 -6.96 10.72
C ALA A 202 0.79 -8.30 10.02
N ALA A 203 1.65 -9.31 10.15
CA ALA A 203 1.38 -10.64 9.63
C ALA A 203 0.21 -11.33 10.36
N ALA A 204 0.11 -11.18 11.69
CA ALA A 204 -0.99 -11.68 12.49
C ALA A 204 -2.34 -11.13 11.99
N GLU A 205 -2.42 -9.83 11.67
CA GLU A 205 -3.62 -9.23 11.08
C GLU A 205 -4.01 -9.83 9.73
N VAL A 206 -3.03 -10.14 8.88
CA VAL A 206 -3.25 -10.75 7.56
C VAL A 206 -3.76 -12.19 7.69
N ILE A 207 -3.18 -12.98 8.59
CA ILE A 207 -3.53 -14.40 8.74
C ILE A 207 -4.78 -14.64 9.58
N ARG A 208 -5.17 -13.68 10.44
CA ARG A 208 -6.40 -13.75 11.25
C ARG A 208 -7.65 -14.13 10.43
N HIS A 209 -7.71 -13.68 9.17
CA HIS A 209 -8.85 -13.92 8.27
C HIS A 209 -8.57 -14.95 7.18
N SER A 210 -7.31 -15.12 6.80
CA SER A 210 -6.93 -16.02 5.71
C SER A 210 -6.57 -17.44 6.19
N HIS A 211 -6.32 -17.63 7.50
CA HIS A 211 -5.86 -18.87 8.12
C HIS A 211 -4.68 -19.51 7.37
N ARG A 212 -3.80 -18.67 6.81
CA ARG A 212 -2.66 -19.11 6.01
C ARG A 212 -1.47 -19.44 6.92
N PRO A 213 -0.71 -20.49 6.61
CA PRO A 213 0.52 -20.78 7.31
C PRO A 213 1.57 -19.69 7.08
N VAL A 214 2.50 -19.56 8.04
CA VAL A 214 3.52 -18.50 8.07
C VAL A 214 4.92 -19.07 7.88
N THR A 215 5.75 -18.39 7.08
CA THR A 215 7.20 -18.64 7.03
C THR A 215 7.93 -17.42 7.60
N LEU A 216 8.72 -17.61 8.66
CA LEU A 216 9.72 -16.64 9.11
C LEU A 216 10.97 -16.80 8.27
N MET A 217 11.44 -15.71 7.70
CA MET A 217 12.66 -15.64 6.91
C MET A 217 13.70 -14.83 7.68
N LEU A 218 14.85 -15.45 7.91
CA LEU A 218 15.95 -14.91 8.71
C LEU A 218 17.17 -14.66 7.84
N GLY A 219 18.02 -13.71 8.21
CA GLY A 219 19.35 -13.55 7.60
C GLY A 219 20.20 -14.82 7.76
N ALA A 220 21.23 -14.98 6.91
CA ALA A 220 22.10 -16.16 6.90
C ALA A 220 22.69 -16.50 8.28
N ASP A 221 23.01 -15.47 9.07
CA ASP A 221 23.64 -15.59 10.39
C ASP A 221 22.67 -15.31 11.55
N SER A 222 21.39 -15.10 11.27
CA SER A 222 20.38 -14.82 12.28
C SER A 222 19.67 -16.12 12.69
N ALA A 223 19.63 -16.39 14.00
CA ALA A 223 18.84 -17.46 14.58
C ALA A 223 17.88 -16.87 15.61
N ILE A 224 16.65 -17.39 15.65
CA ILE A 224 15.69 -17.06 16.71
C ILE A 224 15.85 -18.10 17.82
N PRO A 225 16.13 -17.70 19.07
CA PRO A 225 16.07 -18.60 20.22
C PRO A 225 14.71 -19.30 20.33
N SER A 226 14.66 -20.52 20.86
CA SER A 226 13.41 -21.29 20.96
C SER A 226 12.33 -20.60 21.78
N ASP A 227 12.71 -19.83 22.79
CA ASP A 227 11.76 -19.10 23.65
C ASP A 227 11.14 -17.90 22.92
N ASP A 228 11.93 -17.20 22.10
CA ASP A 228 11.44 -16.11 21.24
C ASP A 228 10.52 -16.64 20.14
N LEU A 229 10.78 -17.86 19.63
CA LEU A 229 9.91 -18.49 18.64
C LEU A 229 8.51 -18.77 19.19
N LYS A 230 8.40 -19.22 20.46
CA LYS A 230 7.10 -19.40 21.13
C LYS A 230 6.35 -18.09 21.29
N GLY A 231 7.05 -17.01 21.64
CA GLY A 231 6.49 -15.68 21.69
C GLY A 231 5.92 -15.25 20.32
N VAL A 232 6.67 -15.46 19.25
CA VAL A 232 6.21 -15.16 17.88
C VAL A 232 4.99 -15.99 17.48
N VAL A 233 4.94 -17.28 17.82
CA VAL A 233 3.77 -18.15 17.56
C VAL A 233 2.54 -17.63 18.29
N GLN A 234 2.70 -17.23 19.55
CA GLN A 234 1.63 -16.65 20.36
C GLN A 234 1.14 -15.32 19.77
N ASP A 235 2.05 -14.44 19.36
CA ASP A 235 1.73 -13.14 18.74
C ASP A 235 1.02 -13.29 17.40
N LEU A 236 1.41 -14.30 16.60
CA LEU A 236 0.75 -14.65 15.34
C LEU A 236 -0.63 -15.29 15.57
N GLY A 237 -0.85 -15.91 16.73
CA GLY A 237 -2.08 -16.62 17.05
C GLY A 237 -2.28 -17.90 16.22
N ILE A 238 -1.19 -18.60 15.89
CA ILE A 238 -1.19 -19.83 15.08
C ILE A 238 -0.64 -21.02 15.87
N GLN A 239 -0.75 -22.22 15.30
CA GLN A 239 -0.07 -23.40 15.83
C GLN A 239 1.40 -23.44 15.39
N GLU A 240 2.29 -24.02 16.21
CA GLU A 240 3.71 -24.19 15.84
C GLU A 240 3.90 -24.96 14.53
N SER A 241 3.00 -25.90 14.21
CA SER A 241 3.01 -26.69 12.96
C SER A 241 2.72 -25.86 11.70
N GLU A 242 2.10 -24.69 11.85
CA GLU A 242 1.77 -23.77 10.76
C GLU A 242 2.93 -22.81 10.49
N LEU A 243 3.86 -22.68 11.45
CA LEU A 243 5.07 -21.89 11.34
C LEU A 243 6.20 -22.69 10.69
N ARG A 244 6.92 -22.06 9.75
CA ARG A 244 8.22 -22.54 9.29
C ARG A 244 9.25 -21.45 9.47
N VAL A 245 10.48 -21.85 9.76
CA VAL A 245 11.63 -20.96 9.83
C VAL A 245 12.57 -21.32 8.69
N ARG A 246 12.99 -20.33 7.91
CA ARG A 246 13.89 -20.51 6.76
C ARG A 246 14.99 -19.45 6.77
N SER A 247 16.23 -19.89 6.61
CA SER A 247 17.36 -18.99 6.44
C SER A 247 17.41 -18.44 5.00
N LEU A 248 17.73 -17.16 4.88
CA LEU A 248 17.97 -16.46 3.64
C LEU A 248 19.49 -16.32 3.45
N PRO A 249 20.09 -17.09 2.52
CA PRO A 249 21.54 -17.14 2.37
C PRO A 249 22.13 -15.89 1.70
N SER A 250 21.29 -15.09 1.04
CA SER A 250 21.71 -13.91 0.29
C SER A 250 20.57 -12.90 0.19
N THR A 251 20.90 -11.61 0.27
CA THR A 251 19.99 -10.49 0.01
C THR A 251 19.85 -10.17 -1.49
N ASP A 252 20.48 -10.95 -2.38
CA ASP A 252 20.33 -10.78 -3.82
C ASP A 252 18.85 -10.88 -4.25
N PRO A 253 18.33 -9.87 -4.98
CA PRO A 253 16.93 -9.83 -5.40
C PRO A 253 16.42 -11.10 -6.11
N VAL A 254 17.24 -11.72 -6.95
CA VAL A 254 16.86 -12.90 -7.73
C VAL A 254 16.78 -14.13 -6.84
N VAL A 255 17.76 -14.30 -5.94
CA VAL A 255 17.77 -15.38 -4.95
C VAL A 255 16.58 -15.27 -4.01
N VAL A 256 16.32 -14.07 -3.46
CA VAL A 256 15.18 -13.81 -2.56
C VAL A 256 13.86 -14.12 -3.28
N ALA A 257 13.66 -13.60 -4.50
CA ALA A 257 12.46 -13.87 -5.28
C ALA A 257 12.31 -15.36 -5.64
N GLY A 258 13.41 -16.09 -5.81
CA GLY A 258 13.42 -17.54 -6.02
C GLY A 258 12.95 -18.30 -4.78
N ILE A 259 13.46 -17.96 -3.60
CA ILE A 259 13.08 -18.59 -2.33
C ILE A 259 11.61 -18.31 -2.01
N LEU A 260 11.14 -17.07 -2.19
CA LEU A 260 9.73 -16.72 -1.99
C LEU A 260 8.80 -17.51 -2.92
N ARG A 261 9.22 -17.77 -4.17
CA ARG A 261 8.49 -18.66 -5.09
C ARG A 261 8.46 -20.11 -4.60
N GLN A 262 9.57 -20.63 -4.08
CA GLN A 262 9.62 -21.99 -3.51
C GLN A 262 8.73 -22.14 -2.27
N GLU A 263 8.66 -21.10 -1.44
CA GLU A 263 7.76 -21.02 -0.28
C GLU A 263 6.28 -20.79 -0.66
N ARG A 264 5.99 -20.61 -1.96
CA ARG A 264 4.65 -20.25 -2.47
C ARG A 264 4.12 -19.01 -1.74
N ALA A 265 4.98 -18.02 -1.56
CA ALA A 265 4.65 -16.79 -0.86
C ALA A 265 3.49 -16.07 -1.58
N VAL A 266 2.44 -15.75 -0.83
CA VAL A 266 1.31 -14.93 -1.31
C VAL A 266 1.35 -13.51 -0.80
N GLN A 267 2.09 -13.28 0.27
CA GLN A 267 2.32 -11.96 0.82
C GLN A 267 3.66 -11.95 1.54
N LEU A 268 4.41 -10.87 1.38
CA LEU A 268 5.65 -10.61 2.11
C LEU A 268 5.41 -9.47 3.09
N VAL A 269 5.78 -9.67 4.35
CA VAL A 269 5.77 -8.65 5.39
C VAL A 269 7.20 -8.40 5.83
N LEU A 270 7.60 -7.14 5.85
CA LEU A 270 8.95 -6.74 6.24
C LEU A 270 8.92 -5.33 6.85
N SER A 271 9.91 -5.03 7.67
CA SER A 271 10.12 -3.66 8.16
C SER A 271 10.80 -2.80 7.11
N ARG A 272 10.49 -1.51 7.10
CA ARG A 272 11.17 -0.49 6.28
C ARG A 272 12.68 -0.45 6.50
N ASP A 273 13.12 -0.78 7.70
CA ASP A 273 14.53 -0.79 8.09
C ASP A 273 15.21 -2.14 7.75
N CYS A 274 14.53 -3.04 7.03
CA CYS A 274 15.13 -4.30 6.65
C CYS A 274 16.26 -4.14 5.63
N THR A 275 17.25 -5.02 5.73
CA THR A 275 18.39 -5.07 4.80
C THR A 275 17.93 -5.19 3.34
N LEU A 276 16.87 -5.95 3.08
CA LEU A 276 16.27 -6.11 1.74
C LEU A 276 15.77 -4.79 1.12
N LEU A 277 15.43 -3.78 1.92
CA LEU A 277 14.99 -2.46 1.45
C LEU A 277 16.11 -1.40 1.45
N GLN A 278 17.17 -1.61 2.24
CA GLN A 278 18.30 -0.69 2.36
C GLN A 278 19.39 -0.94 1.33
N GLU A 279 19.61 -2.19 0.90
CA GLU A 279 20.63 -2.56 -0.09
C GLU A 279 20.39 -1.93 -1.48
N PRO A 280 21.46 -1.62 -2.26
CA PRO A 280 21.39 -1.24 -3.66
C PRO A 280 20.87 -2.42 -4.50
N GLY A 281 19.55 -2.61 -4.48
CA GLY A 281 18.86 -3.76 -5.05
C GLY A 281 17.40 -3.87 -4.63
N ALA A 282 16.98 -3.16 -3.58
CA ALA A 282 15.61 -3.14 -3.07
C ALA A 282 14.55 -2.90 -4.15
N GLU A 283 14.81 -2.01 -5.11
CA GLU A 283 13.89 -1.77 -6.22
C GLU A 283 13.80 -2.95 -7.17
N GLN A 284 14.92 -3.61 -7.47
CA GLN A 284 14.94 -4.80 -8.31
C GLN A 284 14.21 -5.95 -7.62
N LEU A 285 14.39 -6.10 -6.31
CA LEU A 285 13.64 -7.05 -5.51
C LEU A 285 12.16 -6.75 -5.58
N LEU A 286 11.74 -5.53 -5.20
CA LEU A 286 10.34 -5.16 -5.24
C LEU A 286 9.78 -5.43 -6.63
N VAL A 287 10.45 -5.05 -7.73
CA VAL A 287 10.02 -5.33 -9.11
C VAL A 287 9.91 -6.82 -9.42
N ALA A 288 10.86 -7.64 -8.99
CA ALA A 288 10.86 -9.08 -9.19
C ALA A 288 9.74 -9.80 -8.41
N LEU A 289 9.26 -9.20 -7.33
CA LEU A 289 8.13 -9.73 -6.56
C LEU A 289 6.81 -9.48 -7.27
N ASN A 290 6.11 -10.56 -7.63
CA ASN A 290 4.75 -10.52 -8.14
C ASN A 290 3.74 -10.96 -7.07
N LEU A 291 3.87 -10.37 -5.88
CA LEU A 291 3.02 -10.64 -4.72
C LEU A 291 2.85 -9.37 -3.87
N PRO A 292 1.73 -9.23 -3.13
CA PRO A 292 1.53 -8.14 -2.18
C PRO A 292 2.67 -8.01 -1.15
N VAL A 293 3.17 -6.79 -0.95
CA VAL A 293 4.24 -6.51 0.03
C VAL A 293 3.74 -5.52 1.06
N THR A 294 3.75 -5.92 2.33
CA THR A 294 3.47 -5.04 3.48
C THR A 294 4.77 -4.56 4.08
N VAL A 295 4.97 -3.24 4.07
CA VAL A 295 6.10 -2.58 4.70
C VAL A 295 5.63 -1.96 6.01
N THR A 296 6.17 -2.44 7.12
CA THR A 296 5.92 -1.88 8.45
C THR A 296 6.92 -0.76 8.78
N PRO A 297 6.55 0.18 9.67
CA PRO A 297 7.49 1.17 10.18
C PRO A 297 8.73 0.58 10.83
#